data_AF-A0AAW5CMI3-F1
#
_entry.id   AF-A0AAW5CMI3-F1
#
_cell.length_a   1.000
_cell.length_b   1.000
_cell.length_c   1.000
_cell.angle_alpha   90.00
_cell.angle_beta   90.00
_cell.angle_gamma   90.00
#
_symmetry.space_group_name_H-M   'P 1'
#
loop_
_entity.id
_entity.type
_entity.pdbx_description
1 polymer ?
#
loop_
_entity_poly.entity_id
_entity_poly.type
_entity_poly.pdbx_seq_one_letter_code
_entity_poly.pdbx_strand_id
1 'polypeptide(L)'
;MNRQLFISILFGLVFAQQANAESMSVDLTPTIEYPVEQLAPVQKALLSELLNSVTQLGDRKAACENARVITPKQLHSLNITPQQRSIVLSYFYIHQKRECEAEEYGEFARLVAANLAVQKQPEVLRFVNALNTVSSSVYFDYVETELEFNQLPESVRNKTYQAEFLQHPFSLMHTLEQFE
;
A
#
# COMPACT_ATOMS: atom_id res chain seq x y z
N MET A 1 19.24 1.73 -46.34
CA MET A 1 18.76 2.84 -45.49
C MET A 1 18.19 2.23 -44.23
N ASN A 2 18.80 2.63 -43.11
CA ASN A 2 18.57 2.25 -41.71
C ASN A 2 17.09 2.18 -41.28
N ARG A 3 16.66 1.48 -40.21
CA ARG A 3 17.24 0.47 -39.29
C ARG A 3 16.10 0.19 -38.31
N GLN A 4 15.59 -1.05 -38.26
CA GLN A 4 14.71 -1.51 -37.18
C GLN A 4 15.53 -1.55 -35.88
N LEU A 5 15.08 -0.85 -34.86
CA LEU A 5 15.68 -0.86 -33.52
C LEU A 5 14.88 -1.84 -32.64
N PHE A 6 15.44 -3.04 -32.49
CA PHE A 6 15.18 -3.89 -31.34
C PHE A 6 15.79 -3.20 -30.12
N ILE A 7 14.96 -2.85 -29.13
CA ILE A 7 15.44 -2.41 -27.82
C ILE A 7 15.39 -3.63 -26.89
N SER A 8 16.54 -4.26 -26.71
CA SER A 8 16.80 -5.16 -25.59
C SER A 8 17.30 -4.31 -24.42
N ILE A 9 16.49 -4.13 -23.38
CA ILE A 9 16.96 -3.53 -22.12
C ILE A 9 17.45 -4.66 -21.22
N LEU A 10 18.77 -4.78 -21.11
CA LEU A 10 19.41 -5.59 -20.09
C LEU A 10 19.16 -4.97 -18.71
N PHE A 11 18.48 -5.70 -17.84
CA PHE A 11 18.53 -5.50 -16.40
C PHE A 11 19.92 -5.88 -15.88
N GLY A 12 20.72 -4.88 -15.52
CA GLY A 12 21.96 -5.06 -14.77
C GLY A 12 21.74 -4.71 -13.31
N LEU A 13 21.43 -5.73 -12.49
CA LEU A 13 21.52 -5.67 -11.03
C LEU A 13 22.99 -5.71 -10.62
N VAL A 14 23.47 -4.67 -9.95
CA VAL A 14 24.67 -4.74 -9.11
C VAL A 14 24.30 -4.13 -7.75
N PHE A 15 24.15 -5.01 -6.75
CA PHE A 15 24.08 -4.64 -5.34
C PHE A 15 25.51 -4.47 -4.80
N ALA A 16 25.80 -3.35 -4.13
CA ALA A 16 26.50 -3.33 -2.84
C ALA A 16 26.60 -1.90 -2.24
N GLN A 17 25.96 -1.74 -1.08
CA GLN A 17 26.36 -0.94 0.09
C GLN A 17 26.56 0.59 -0.05
N GLN A 18 25.54 1.35 0.38
CA GLN A 18 25.55 2.06 1.67
C GLN A 18 24.15 2.61 1.94
N ALA A 19 23.57 2.24 3.08
CA ALA A 19 22.28 2.74 3.53
C ALA A 19 22.40 4.20 3.98
N ASN A 20 22.29 5.11 3.03
CA ASN A 20 21.66 6.41 3.27
C ASN A 20 20.27 6.28 2.64
N ALA A 21 19.24 6.10 3.46
CA ALA A 21 17.87 6.28 2.99
C ALA A 21 17.66 7.78 2.76
N GLU A 22 18.22 8.31 1.66
CA GLU A 22 17.64 9.50 1.04
C GLU A 22 16.22 9.10 0.64
N SER A 23 15.22 9.74 1.25
CA SER A 23 13.84 9.64 0.78
C SER A 23 13.86 9.99 -0.71
N MET A 24 13.69 9.00 -1.58
CA MET A 24 13.57 9.25 -3.00
C MET A 24 12.22 9.92 -3.22
N SER A 25 12.19 11.25 -3.13
CA SER A 25 11.00 12.03 -3.49
C SER A 25 10.77 11.85 -4.98
N VAL A 26 9.81 11.00 -5.35
CA VAL A 26 9.41 10.83 -6.75
C VAL A 26 8.60 12.06 -7.14
N ASP A 27 9.15 12.89 -8.02
CA ASP A 27 8.39 13.98 -8.62
C ASP A 27 7.37 13.42 -9.61
N LEU A 28 6.10 13.48 -9.23
CA LEU A 28 4.98 13.01 -10.04
C LEU A 28 4.37 14.12 -10.92
N THR A 29 4.81 15.38 -10.79
CA THR A 29 4.29 16.46 -11.65
C THR A 29 4.45 16.21 -13.16
N PRO A 30 5.51 15.53 -13.66
CA PRO A 30 5.63 15.22 -15.09
C PRO A 30 4.56 14.26 -15.62
N THR A 31 3.85 13.56 -14.74
CA THR A 31 2.77 12.63 -15.13
C THR A 31 1.42 13.33 -15.33
N ILE A 32 1.35 14.63 -15.01
CA ILE A 32 0.16 15.45 -15.21
C ILE A 32 0.21 16.05 -16.62
N GLU A 33 -0.72 15.63 -17.49
CA GLU A 33 -0.86 16.14 -18.87
C GLU A 33 -1.42 17.60 -18.92
N TYR A 34 -1.09 18.42 -17.93
CA TYR A 34 -1.50 19.82 -17.82
C TYR A 34 -0.34 20.65 -17.23
N PRO A 35 -0.04 21.83 -17.80
CA PRO A 35 1.00 22.71 -17.27
C PRO A 35 0.62 23.25 -15.88
N VAL A 36 1.14 22.62 -14.83
CA VAL A 36 0.84 22.93 -13.42
C VAL A 36 1.10 24.40 -13.07
N GLU A 37 1.97 25.09 -13.81
CA GLU A 37 2.25 26.52 -13.68
C GLU A 37 1.04 27.41 -13.99
N GLN A 38 0.06 26.92 -14.74
CA GLN A 38 -1.17 27.65 -15.08
C GLN A 38 -2.25 27.55 -14.00
N LEU A 39 -2.05 26.73 -12.96
CA LEU A 39 -2.98 26.63 -11.84
C LEU A 39 -2.96 27.90 -11.00
N ALA A 40 -4.11 28.24 -10.42
CA ALA A 40 -4.17 29.31 -9.41
C ALA A 40 -3.26 28.97 -8.22
N PRO A 41 -2.69 29.97 -7.51
CA PRO A 41 -1.74 29.72 -6.42
C PRO A 41 -2.22 28.70 -5.37
N VAL A 42 -3.50 28.78 -4.97
CA VAL A 42 -4.11 27.84 -4.01
C VAL A 42 -4.21 26.42 -4.58
N GLN A 43 -4.59 26.28 -5.86
CA GLN A 43 -4.66 24.98 -6.53
C GLN A 43 -3.27 24.35 -6.66
N LYS A 44 -2.25 25.16 -6.97
CA LYS A 44 -0.87 24.71 -7.06
C LYS A 44 -0.33 24.26 -5.70
N ALA A 45 -0.58 25.03 -4.64
CA ALA A 45 -0.15 24.70 -3.29
C ALA A 45 -0.78 23.37 -2.82
N LEU A 46 -2.10 23.23 -2.94
CA LEU A 46 -2.81 22.00 -2.54
C LEU A 46 -2.40 20.77 -3.36
N LEU A 47 -2.10 20.95 -4.65
CA LEU A 47 -1.56 19.85 -5.46
C LEU A 47 -0.17 19.45 -4.99
N SER A 48 0.70 20.43 -4.67
CA SER A 48 2.04 20.16 -4.14
C SER A 48 2.00 19.44 -2.79
N GLU A 49 1.10 19.84 -1.89
CA GLU A 49 0.89 19.17 -0.61
C GLU A 49 0.41 17.73 -0.80
N LEU A 50 -0.53 17.50 -1.71
CA LEU A 50 -0.99 16.16 -2.06
C LEU A 50 0.15 15.27 -2.58
N LEU A 51 0.98 15.80 -3.48
CA LEU A 51 2.13 15.05 -4.01
C LEU A 51 3.13 14.67 -2.91
N ASN A 52 3.41 15.59 -1.99
CA ASN A 52 4.26 15.30 -0.84
C ASN A 52 3.64 14.23 0.07
N SER A 53 2.33 14.30 0.31
CA SER A 53 1.61 13.29 1.10
C SER A 53 1.62 11.91 0.43
N VAL A 54 1.60 11.82 -0.91
CA VAL A 54 1.78 10.55 -1.63
C VAL A 54 3.16 9.95 -1.36
N THR A 55 4.22 10.76 -1.36
CA THR A 55 5.57 10.28 -0.99
C THR A 55 5.60 9.78 0.45
N GLN A 56 5.06 10.53 1.40
CA GLN A 56 5.01 10.14 2.80
C GLN A 56 4.23 8.83 3.03
N LEU A 57 3.07 8.69 2.37
CA LEU A 57 2.29 7.45 2.42
C LEU A 57 3.06 6.28 1.79
N GLY A 58 3.78 6.52 0.68
CA GLY A 58 4.64 5.52 0.04
C GLY A 58 5.77 5.04 0.96
N ASP A 59 6.46 5.97 1.62
CA ASP A 59 7.52 5.68 2.58
C ASP A 59 6.96 4.93 3.80
N ARG A 60 5.79 5.34 4.31
CA ARG A 60 5.10 4.63 5.39
C ARG A 60 4.74 3.21 4.97
N LYS A 61 4.14 3.01 3.79
CA LYS A 61 3.83 1.68 3.23
C LYS A 61 5.07 0.79 3.19
N ALA A 62 6.19 1.31 2.72
CA ALA A 62 7.45 0.56 2.69
C ALA A 62 7.97 0.23 4.11
N ALA A 63 7.83 1.14 5.06
CA ALA A 63 8.22 0.90 6.47
C ALA A 63 7.29 -0.08 7.20
N CYS A 64 6.02 -0.18 6.78
CA CYS A 64 5.04 -1.11 7.33
C CYS A 64 5.27 -2.56 6.86
N GLU A 65 6.01 -2.77 5.77
CA GLU A 65 6.44 -4.11 5.36
C GLU A 65 7.38 -4.71 6.41
N ASN A 66 6.95 -5.81 7.03
CA ASN A 66 7.67 -6.43 8.13
C ASN A 66 8.32 -7.75 7.72
N ALA A 67 9.59 -7.95 8.03
CA ALA A 67 10.32 -9.18 7.71
C ALA A 67 9.94 -10.39 8.59
N ARG A 68 9.17 -10.18 9.66
CA ARG A 68 8.72 -11.25 10.54
C ARG A 68 7.88 -12.26 9.75
N VAL A 69 8.19 -13.54 9.95
CA VAL A 69 7.49 -14.66 9.32
C VAL A 69 6.69 -15.43 10.37
N ILE A 70 5.45 -15.78 10.07
CA ILE A 70 4.68 -16.69 10.92
C ILE A 70 5.04 -18.13 10.56
N THR A 71 5.43 -18.92 11.56
CA THR A 71 5.87 -20.30 11.34
C THR A 71 4.69 -21.27 11.19
N PRO A 72 4.88 -22.42 10.52
CA PRO A 72 3.87 -23.47 10.46
C PRO A 72 3.39 -23.93 11.83
N LYS A 73 4.30 -24.07 12.79
CA LYS A 73 3.98 -24.49 14.17
C LYS A 73 3.00 -23.52 14.85
N GLN A 74 3.18 -22.22 14.66
CA GLN A 74 2.27 -21.20 15.21
C GLN A 74 0.87 -21.33 14.62
N LEU A 75 0.73 -21.48 13.30
CA LEU A 75 -0.59 -21.66 12.68
C LEU A 75 -1.23 -23.01 13.01
N HIS A 76 -0.45 -24.08 13.12
CA HIS A 76 -0.97 -25.39 13.54
C HIS A 76 -1.55 -25.36 14.96
N SER A 77 -1.00 -24.52 15.87
CA SER A 77 -1.54 -24.36 17.22
C SER A 77 -2.99 -23.83 17.26
N LEU A 78 -3.43 -23.16 16.19
CA LEU A 78 -4.80 -22.65 16.06
C LEU A 78 -5.82 -23.76 15.76
N ASN A 79 -5.37 -24.93 15.27
CA ASN A 79 -6.24 -26.04 14.85
C ASN A 79 -7.35 -25.60 13.88
N ILE A 80 -6.95 -24.90 12.81
CA ILE A 80 -7.83 -24.39 11.75
C ILE A 80 -7.52 -25.09 10.42
N THR A 81 -8.50 -25.13 9.51
CA THR A 81 -8.33 -25.72 8.18
C THR A 81 -7.40 -24.88 7.31
N PRO A 82 -6.82 -25.45 6.23
CA PRO A 82 -6.01 -24.68 5.28
C PRO A 82 -6.75 -23.48 4.67
N GLN A 83 -8.04 -23.62 4.35
CA GLN A 83 -8.85 -22.52 3.83
C GLN A 83 -9.02 -21.41 4.88
N GLN A 84 -9.34 -21.77 6.13
CA GLN A 84 -9.45 -20.81 7.22
C GLN A 84 -8.13 -20.08 7.48
N ARG A 85 -7.00 -20.79 7.35
CA ARG A 85 -5.67 -20.21 7.49
C ARG A 85 -5.42 -19.07 6.51
N SER A 86 -5.77 -19.24 5.23
CA SER A 86 -5.58 -18.20 4.21
C SER A 86 -6.38 -16.93 4.55
N ILE A 87 -7.64 -17.10 4.98
CA ILE A 87 -8.52 -16.00 5.36
C ILE A 87 -7.96 -15.26 6.60
N VAL A 88 -7.55 -16.02 7.63
CA VAL A 88 -6.96 -15.47 8.85
C VAL A 88 -5.67 -14.69 8.55
N LEU A 89 -4.76 -15.28 7.78
CA LEU A 89 -3.51 -14.62 7.41
C LEU A 89 -3.76 -13.34 6.60
N SER A 90 -4.67 -13.38 5.64
CA SER A 90 -4.99 -12.22 4.80
C SER A 90 -5.60 -11.08 5.63
N TYR A 91 -6.57 -11.40 6.50
CA TYR A 91 -7.20 -10.42 7.39
C TYR A 91 -6.18 -9.77 8.33
N PHE A 92 -5.41 -10.55 9.08
CA PHE A 92 -4.45 -9.97 10.03
C PHE A 92 -3.33 -9.21 9.31
N TYR A 93 -2.87 -9.68 8.15
CA TYR A 93 -1.89 -8.95 7.35
C TYR A 93 -2.42 -7.57 6.94
N ILE A 94 -3.60 -7.51 6.32
CA ILE A 94 -4.18 -6.24 5.85
C ILE A 94 -4.61 -5.34 7.02
N HIS A 95 -5.15 -5.90 8.10
CA HIS A 95 -5.47 -5.16 9.32
C HIS A 95 -4.24 -4.44 9.87
N GLN A 96 -3.12 -5.15 10.03
CA GLN A 96 -1.90 -4.54 10.55
C GLN A 96 -1.30 -3.49 9.60
N LYS A 97 -1.40 -3.69 8.28
CA LYS A 97 -1.00 -2.67 7.30
C LYS A 97 -1.86 -1.43 7.41
N ARG A 98 -3.19 -1.58 7.45
CA ARG A 98 -4.12 -0.46 7.61
C ARG A 98 -3.83 0.34 8.87
N GLU A 99 -3.64 -0.31 10.02
CA GLU A 99 -3.32 0.37 11.28
C GLU A 99 -1.97 1.10 11.21
N CYS A 100 -0.97 0.49 10.56
CA CYS A 100 0.35 1.10 10.40
C CYS A 100 0.33 2.32 9.46
N GLU A 101 -0.52 2.31 8.43
CA GLU A 101 -0.64 3.37 7.41
C GLU A 101 -1.67 4.45 7.76
N ALA A 102 -2.38 4.32 8.89
CA ALA A 102 -3.61 5.09 9.17
C ALA A 102 -3.41 6.61 9.20
N GLU A 103 -2.32 7.08 9.82
CA GLU A 103 -2.06 8.51 9.98
C GLU A 103 -1.76 9.18 8.63
N GLU A 104 -0.77 8.66 7.89
CA GLU A 104 -0.39 9.20 6.58
C GLU A 104 -1.50 9.04 5.55
N TYR A 105 -2.27 7.95 5.60
CA TYR A 105 -3.43 7.79 4.73
C TYR A 105 -4.53 8.80 5.06
N GLY A 106 -4.77 9.09 6.34
CA GLY A 106 -5.75 10.10 6.76
C GLY A 106 -5.42 11.48 6.19
N GLU A 107 -4.15 11.89 6.25
CA GLU A 107 -3.69 13.14 5.65
C GLU A 107 -3.79 13.13 4.12
N PHE A 108 -3.39 12.03 3.48
CA PHE A 108 -3.55 11.84 2.04
C PHE A 108 -5.01 11.98 1.60
N ALA A 109 -5.94 11.28 2.26
CA ALA A 109 -7.35 11.30 1.94
C ALA A 109 -7.96 12.70 2.11
N ARG A 110 -7.54 13.44 3.15
CA ARG A 110 -7.93 14.84 3.37
C ARG A 110 -7.47 15.73 2.21
N LEU A 111 -6.22 15.58 1.76
CA LEU A 111 -5.66 16.36 0.65
C LEU A 111 -6.27 15.99 -0.70
N VAL A 112 -6.64 14.72 -0.92
CA VAL A 112 -7.43 14.30 -2.09
C VAL A 112 -8.77 15.02 -2.09
N ALA A 113 -9.51 14.99 -0.98
CA ALA A 113 -10.81 15.66 -0.88
C ALA A 113 -10.70 17.18 -1.11
N ALA A 114 -9.68 17.82 -0.53
CA ALA A 114 -9.41 19.23 -0.76
C ALA A 114 -9.14 19.52 -2.25
N ASN A 115 -8.31 18.70 -2.91
CA ASN A 115 -8.03 18.85 -4.34
C ASN A 115 -9.30 18.65 -5.19
N LEU A 116 -10.11 17.64 -4.91
CA LEU A 116 -11.37 17.42 -5.63
C LEU A 116 -12.35 18.60 -5.49
N ALA A 117 -12.31 19.32 -4.36
CA ALA A 117 -13.16 20.48 -4.13
C ALA A 117 -12.67 21.77 -4.84
N VAL A 118 -11.37 21.93 -5.05
CA VAL A 118 -10.78 23.19 -5.56
C VAL A 118 -10.28 23.12 -7.00
N GLN A 119 -9.86 21.94 -7.46
CA GLN A 119 -9.28 21.77 -8.79
C GLN A 119 -10.39 21.91 -9.84
N LYS A 120 -10.09 22.67 -10.89
CA LYS A 120 -11.03 22.96 -11.98
C LYS A 120 -10.64 22.29 -13.29
N GLN A 121 -9.38 21.88 -13.41
CA GLN A 121 -8.84 21.33 -14.63
C GLN A 121 -9.13 19.82 -14.70
N PRO A 122 -9.79 19.32 -15.76
CA PRO A 122 -10.13 17.92 -15.89
C PRO A 122 -8.94 16.97 -15.81
N GLU A 123 -7.79 17.34 -16.38
CA GLU A 123 -6.55 16.58 -16.36
C GLU A 123 -6.03 16.40 -14.93
N VAL A 124 -6.04 17.48 -14.14
CA VAL A 124 -5.60 17.45 -12.74
C VAL A 124 -6.57 16.63 -11.89
N LEU A 125 -7.89 16.79 -12.10
CA LEU A 125 -8.90 15.98 -11.41
C LEU A 125 -8.76 14.49 -11.74
N ARG A 126 -8.48 14.15 -13.00
CA ARG A 126 -8.22 12.77 -13.43
C ARG A 126 -7.00 12.19 -12.72
N PHE A 127 -5.93 12.97 -12.63
CA PHE A 127 -4.72 12.59 -11.92
C PHE A 127 -4.97 12.37 -10.41
N VAL A 128 -5.67 13.30 -9.75
CA VAL A 128 -6.05 13.16 -8.32
C VAL A 128 -6.89 11.90 -8.09
N ASN A 129 -7.84 11.59 -8.98
CA ASN A 129 -8.63 10.35 -8.89
C ASN A 129 -7.79 9.09 -9.10
N ALA A 130 -6.80 9.13 -10.00
CA ALA A 130 -5.88 8.01 -10.20
C ALA A 130 -5.04 7.77 -8.93
N LEU A 131 -4.50 8.83 -8.32
CA LEU A 131 -3.79 8.74 -7.04
C LEU A 131 -4.67 8.14 -5.94
N ASN A 132 -5.93 8.58 -5.84
CA ASN A 132 -6.87 8.07 -4.85
C ASN A 132 -7.13 6.57 -5.02
N THR A 133 -7.37 6.13 -6.27
CA THR A 133 -7.63 4.73 -6.60
C THR A 133 -6.45 3.84 -6.19
N VAL A 134 -5.24 4.20 -6.60
CA VAL A 134 -4.04 3.40 -6.32
C VAL A 134 -3.71 3.41 -4.83
N SER A 135 -3.85 4.55 -4.16
CA SER A 135 -3.43 4.69 -2.75
C SER A 135 -4.42 4.04 -1.78
N SER A 136 -5.69 3.91 -2.16
CA SER A 136 -6.76 3.35 -1.32
C SER A 136 -6.95 1.84 -1.44
N SER A 137 -6.15 1.13 -2.26
CA SER A 137 -6.33 -0.32 -2.48
C SER A 137 -6.31 -1.12 -1.17
N VAL A 138 -5.40 -0.82 -0.25
CA VAL A 138 -5.29 -1.48 1.08
C VAL A 138 -6.60 -1.41 1.87
N TYR A 139 -7.38 -0.33 1.72
CA TYR A 139 -8.65 -0.16 2.42
C TYR A 139 -9.77 -0.94 1.77
N PHE A 140 -9.75 -1.11 0.45
CA PHE A 140 -10.66 -2.03 -0.24
C PHE A 140 -10.34 -3.49 0.14
N ASP A 141 -9.06 -3.87 0.10
CA ASP A 141 -8.60 -5.20 0.52
C ASP A 141 -8.97 -5.48 1.99
N TYR A 142 -8.93 -4.45 2.85
CA TYR A 142 -9.35 -4.58 4.25
C TYR A 142 -10.83 -4.95 4.36
N VAL A 143 -11.70 -4.24 3.65
CA VAL A 143 -13.15 -4.52 3.67
C VAL A 143 -13.44 -5.93 3.15
N GLU A 144 -12.78 -6.35 2.08
CA GLU A 144 -12.94 -7.69 1.52
C GLU A 144 -12.47 -8.78 2.50
N THR A 145 -11.25 -8.64 3.03
CA THR A 145 -10.70 -9.62 3.99
C THR A 145 -11.44 -9.64 5.32
N GLU A 146 -11.95 -8.49 5.80
CA GLU A 146 -12.79 -8.41 6.99
C GLU A 146 -14.13 -9.12 6.77
N LEU A 147 -14.74 -8.98 5.60
CA LEU A 147 -15.97 -9.67 5.25
C LEU A 147 -15.77 -11.20 5.26
N GLU A 148 -14.71 -11.69 4.61
CA GLU A 148 -14.37 -13.11 4.60
C GLU A 148 -14.06 -13.65 6.01
N PHE A 149 -13.30 -12.88 6.79
CA PHE A 149 -12.96 -13.24 8.16
C PHE A 149 -14.21 -13.32 9.04
N ASN A 150 -15.16 -12.40 8.88
CA ASN A 150 -16.41 -12.39 9.62
C ASN A 150 -17.35 -13.56 9.26
N GLN A 151 -17.16 -14.22 8.12
CA GLN A 151 -17.87 -15.45 7.76
C GLN A 151 -17.30 -16.70 8.43
N LEU A 152 -16.09 -16.64 9.01
CA LEU A 152 -15.52 -17.77 9.76
C LEU A 152 -16.33 -18.08 11.02
N PRO A 153 -16.33 -19.33 11.52
CA PRO A 153 -16.95 -19.66 12.80
C PRO A 153 -16.41 -18.80 13.93
N GLU A 154 -17.28 -18.39 14.87
CA GLU A 154 -16.89 -17.53 16.00
C GLU A 154 -15.73 -18.13 16.82
N SER A 155 -15.72 -19.44 17.00
CA SER A 155 -14.64 -20.16 17.69
C SER A 155 -13.28 -20.00 17.00
N VAL A 156 -13.27 -19.87 15.67
CA VAL A 156 -12.04 -19.61 14.89
C VAL A 156 -11.60 -18.17 15.12
N ARG A 157 -12.50 -17.21 14.92
CA ARG A 157 -12.18 -15.77 15.09
C ARG A 157 -11.66 -15.44 16.48
N ASN A 158 -12.34 -15.93 17.52
CA ASN A 158 -11.95 -15.68 18.92
C ASN A 158 -10.55 -16.23 19.21
N LYS A 159 -10.24 -17.44 18.73
CA LYS A 159 -8.91 -18.03 18.91
C LYS A 159 -7.83 -17.23 18.19
N THR A 160 -8.11 -16.75 16.98
CA THR A 160 -7.12 -15.99 16.20
C THR A 160 -6.90 -14.59 16.77
N TYR A 161 -7.93 -13.94 17.31
CA TYR A 161 -7.76 -12.66 18.03
C TYR A 161 -6.92 -12.81 19.32
N GLN A 162 -6.98 -13.96 19.98
CA GLN A 162 -6.17 -14.25 21.17
C GLN A 162 -4.73 -14.66 20.84
N ALA A 163 -4.43 -14.95 19.57
CA ALA A 163 -3.10 -15.35 19.14
C ALA A 163 -2.20 -14.12 18.98
N GLU A 164 -1.34 -13.89 19.97
CA GLU A 164 -0.38 -12.77 20.00
C GLU A 164 0.42 -12.66 18.70
N PHE A 165 0.80 -13.79 18.09
CA PHE A 165 1.62 -13.77 16.89
C PHE A 165 0.92 -13.20 15.65
N LEU A 166 -0.42 -13.11 15.66
CA LEU A 166 -1.22 -12.46 14.62
C LEU A 166 -1.45 -10.96 14.89
N GLN A 167 -1.22 -10.50 16.12
CA GLN A 167 -1.47 -9.11 16.53
C GLN A 167 -0.31 -8.15 16.19
N HIS A 168 0.67 -8.62 15.44
CA HIS A 168 1.86 -7.86 15.07
C HIS A 168 2.11 -7.94 13.58
N PRO A 169 2.67 -6.90 12.94
CA PRO A 169 2.99 -6.93 11.53
C PRO A 169 3.90 -8.11 11.15
N PHE A 170 3.64 -8.71 10.00
CA PHE A 170 4.38 -9.85 9.43
C PHE A 170 4.34 -9.79 7.91
N SER A 171 5.25 -10.50 7.24
CA SER A 171 5.23 -10.65 5.78
C SER A 171 4.29 -11.79 5.39
N LEU A 172 3.22 -11.47 4.67
CA LEU A 172 2.31 -12.50 4.14
C LEU A 172 3.03 -13.41 3.14
N MET A 173 3.78 -12.85 2.19
CA MET A 173 4.50 -13.60 1.15
C MET A 173 5.47 -14.61 1.76
N HIS A 174 6.41 -14.15 2.60
CA HIS A 174 7.38 -15.05 3.23
C HIS A 174 6.72 -16.05 4.20
N THR A 175 5.56 -15.70 4.78
CA THR A 175 4.77 -16.64 5.59
C THR A 175 4.19 -17.75 4.72
N LEU A 176 3.63 -17.43 3.55
CA LEU A 176 3.06 -18.41 2.64
C LEU A 176 4.12 -19.38 2.07
N GLU A 177 5.33 -18.88 1.80
CA GLU A 177 6.49 -19.69 1.37
C GLU A 177 6.88 -20.80 2.38
N GLN A 178 6.49 -20.67 3.66
CA GLN A 178 6.74 -21.71 4.65
C GLN A 178 5.81 -22.94 4.51
N PHE A 179 4.82 -22.88 3.60
CA PHE A 179 3.80 -23.90 3.42
C PHE A 179 3.81 -24.53 2.02
N GLU A 180 4.73 -24.11 1.15
CA GLU A 180 5.07 -24.78 -0.11
C GLU A 180 6.02 -25.96 0.12
#